data_AF-A0A7X8JIH3-F1
#
_entry.id   AF-A0A7X8JIH3-F1
#
_cell.length_a   1.000
_cell.length_b   1.000
_cell.length_c   1.000
_cell.angle_alpha   90.00
_cell.angle_beta   90.00
_cell.angle_gamma   90.00
#
_symmetry.space_group_name_H-M   'P 1'
#
loop_
_entity.id
_entity.type
_entity.pdbx_description
1 polymer ?
#
loop_
_entity_poly.entity_id
_entity_poly.type
_entity_poly.pdbx_seq_one_letter_code
_entity_poly.pdbx_strand_id
1 'polypeptide(L)'
;MTPHLLVDYQRVPLIFPAGNVRITFDRFLSTGLYRKDLWDSNSALHPVFDDGQLIMEVKYDRFLPDFIRSAIRYPGLSPFAVSKYVQCAGICRRQSWEDQV
;
A
#
# COMPACT_ATOMS: atom_id res chain seq x y z
N MET A 1 -3.21 1.91 -24.31
CA MET A 1 -3.00 1.72 -22.86
C MET A 1 -2.16 0.45 -22.70
N THR A 2 -0.99 0.52 -22.07
CA THR A 2 -0.09 -0.64 -21.90
C THR A 2 0.30 -0.77 -20.42
N PRO A 3 0.69 -1.97 -19.94
CA PRO A 3 1.18 -2.15 -18.58
C PRO A 3 2.35 -1.19 -18.30
N HIS A 4 2.21 -0.39 -17.24
CA HIS A 4 3.19 0.65 -16.92
C HIS A 4 3.97 0.39 -15.64
N LEU A 5 3.32 -0.20 -14.62
CA LEU A 5 3.87 -0.31 -13.28
C LEU A 5 3.39 -1.60 -12.62
N LEU A 6 4.30 -2.30 -11.97
CA LEU A 6 3.99 -3.44 -11.13
C LEU A 6 3.83 -2.98 -9.68
N VAL A 7 2.76 -3.41 -9.02
CA VAL A 7 2.50 -3.08 -7.61
C VAL A 7 2.26 -4.39 -6.88
N ASP A 8 3.25 -4.80 -6.09
CA ASP A 8 3.22 -6.03 -5.30
C ASP A 8 3.05 -5.69 -3.81
N TYR A 9 2.23 -6.45 -3.09
CA TYR A 9 2.01 -6.28 -1.66
C TYR A 9 1.33 -7.51 -1.04
N GLN A 10 1.54 -7.69 0.26
CA GLN A 10 0.86 -8.71 1.05
C GLN A 10 -0.30 -8.09 1.83
N ARG A 11 -1.53 -8.53 1.56
CA ARG A 11 -2.74 -8.03 2.23
C ARG A 11 -3.19 -8.94 3.36
N VAL A 12 -3.43 -8.36 4.54
CA VAL A 12 -4.13 -9.00 5.65
C VAL A 12 -5.51 -8.35 5.83
N PRO A 13 -6.61 -9.07 5.51
CA PRO A 13 -7.96 -8.55 5.69
C PRO A 13 -8.55 -8.90 7.07
N LEU A 14 -9.21 -7.94 7.70
CA LEU A 14 -10.06 -8.10 8.88
C LEU A 14 -11.46 -7.59 8.57
N ILE A 15 -12.49 -8.34 8.97
CA ILE A 15 -13.89 -8.02 8.67
C ILE A 15 -14.67 -8.01 9.99
N PHE A 16 -15.51 -7.00 10.17
CA PHE A 16 -16.45 -6.91 11.28
C PHE A 16 -17.87 -6.66 10.74
N PRO A 17 -18.85 -7.55 11.03
CA PRO A 17 -20.17 -7.48 10.40
C PRO A 17 -20.94 -6.18 10.65
N ALA A 18 -20.90 -5.66 11.88
CA ALA A 18 -21.65 -4.45 12.21
C ALA A 18 -21.01 -3.23 11.54
N GLY A 19 -21.80 -2.51 10.74
CA GLY A 19 -21.31 -1.40 9.92
C GLY A 19 -20.59 -1.83 8.64
N ASN A 20 -20.55 -3.15 8.33
CA ASN A 20 -19.84 -3.73 7.19
C ASN A 20 -18.38 -3.25 7.14
N VAL A 21 -17.70 -3.28 8.29
CA VAL A 21 -16.35 -2.74 8.44
C VAL A 21 -15.35 -3.73 7.88
N ARG A 22 -14.45 -3.24 7.03
CA ARG A 22 -13.34 -3.99 6.44
C ARG A 22 -12.07 -3.21 6.65
N ILE A 23 -11.13 -3.80 7.36
CA ILE A 23 -9.82 -3.22 7.63
C ILE A 23 -8.80 -4.07 6.88
N THR A 24 -7.95 -3.44 6.08
CA THR A 24 -6.88 -4.15 5.38
C THR A 24 -5.53 -3.54 5.74
N PHE A 25 -4.56 -4.42 6.01
CA PHE A 25 -3.16 -4.06 6.17
C PHE A 25 -2.40 -4.51 4.93
N ASP A 26 -1.92 -3.57 4.14
CA ASP A 26 -1.10 -3.84 2.97
C ASP A 26 0.37 -3.65 3.35
N ARG A 27 1.08 -4.77 3.45
CA ARG A 27 2.47 -4.87 3.91
C ARG A 27 3.41 -5.14 2.74
N PHE A 28 4.69 -4.83 2.93
CA PHE A 28 5.76 -5.10 1.97
C PHE A 28 5.44 -4.55 0.57
N LEU A 29 4.87 -3.34 0.51
CA LEU A 29 4.56 -2.70 -0.77
C LEU A 29 5.85 -2.55 -1.57
N SER A 30 5.90 -3.16 -2.73
CA SER A 30 7.09 -3.24 -3.57
C SER A 30 6.74 -3.03 -5.04
N THR A 31 7.72 -2.60 -5.83
CA THR A 31 7.54 -2.35 -7.27
C THR A 31 8.76 -2.81 -8.07
N GLY A 32 8.55 -3.19 -9.32
CA GLY A 32 9.65 -3.50 -10.24
C GLY A 32 10.18 -2.22 -10.89
N LEU A 33 11.49 -1.95 -10.77
CA LEU A 33 12.10 -0.74 -11.35
C LEU A 33 12.03 -0.71 -12.88
N TYR A 34 12.37 -1.83 -13.52
CA TYR A 34 12.41 -1.97 -14.99
C TYR A 34 11.57 -3.15 -15.50
N ARG A 35 11.01 -3.95 -14.59
CA ARG A 35 10.29 -5.17 -14.92
C ARG A 35 8.80 -5.00 -14.67
N LYS A 36 8.01 -5.43 -15.66
CA LYS A 36 6.54 -5.36 -15.66
C LYS A 36 5.90 -6.73 -15.81
N ASP A 37 6.72 -7.78 -15.87
CA ASP A 37 6.21 -9.15 -15.94
C ASP A 37 5.69 -9.56 -14.57
N LEU A 38 4.41 -9.92 -14.53
CA LEU A 38 3.69 -10.27 -13.31
C LEU A 38 4.07 -11.68 -12.81
N TRP A 39 4.54 -12.55 -13.71
CA TRP A 39 4.75 -13.97 -13.43
C TRP A 39 6.22 -14.35 -13.21
N ASP A 40 7.12 -13.37 -13.32
CA ASP A 40 8.56 -13.56 -13.09
C ASP A 40 8.87 -13.55 -11.59
N SER A 41 9.03 -14.75 -11.00
CA SER A 41 9.43 -14.91 -9.60
C SER A 41 10.84 -14.39 -9.29
N ASN A 42 11.66 -14.15 -10.33
CA ASN A 42 12.99 -13.54 -10.20
C ASN A 42 12.95 -12.02 -10.43
N SER A 43 11.75 -11.42 -10.51
CA SER A 43 11.64 -9.97 -10.61
C SER A 43 12.28 -9.31 -9.38
N ALA A 44 13.30 -8.48 -9.63
CA ALA A 44 13.90 -7.67 -8.58
C ALA A 44 12.88 -6.61 -8.16
N LEU A 45 12.18 -6.88 -7.06
CA LEU A 45 11.23 -5.96 -6.43
C LEU A 45 11.98 -5.04 -5.48
N HIS A 46 11.68 -3.74 -5.59
CA HIS A 46 12.20 -2.73 -4.70
C HIS A 46 11.11 -2.31 -3.69
N PRO A 47 11.39 -2.29 -2.38
CA PRO A 47 10.43 -1.84 -1.38
C PRO A 47 10.12 -0.35 -1.57
N VAL A 48 8.85 0.02 -1.38
CA VAL A 48 8.36 1.40 -1.57
C VAL A 48 8.37 2.20 -0.29
N PHE A 49 8.21 1.53 0.85
CA PHE A 49 8.26 2.13 2.17
C PHE A 49 9.42 1.57 2.98
N ASP A 50 9.85 2.32 3.98
CA ASP A 50 10.85 1.88 4.94
C ASP A 50 10.31 0.76 5.84
N ASP A 51 11.23 0.03 6.47
CA ASP A 51 10.89 -1.06 7.39
C ASP A 51 9.95 -0.57 8.51
N GLY A 52 8.90 -1.36 8.75
CA GLY A 52 7.89 -1.07 9.77
C GLY A 52 6.74 -0.17 9.31
N GLN A 53 6.78 0.37 8.09
CA GLN A 53 5.67 1.12 7.50
C GLN A 53 4.74 0.21 6.69
N LEU A 54 3.43 0.46 6.79
CA LEU A 54 2.39 -0.25 6.04
C LEU A 54 1.21 0.68 5.76
N ILE A 55 0.32 0.27 4.86
CA ILE A 55 -0.93 0.98 4.62
C ILE A 55 -2.05 0.27 5.38
N MET A 56 -2.71 1.00 6.27
CA MET A 56 -3.98 0.58 6.85
C MET A 56 -5.12 1.29 6.13
N GLU A 57 -6.02 0.53 5.53
CA GLU A 57 -7.24 1.05 4.90
C GLU A 57 -8.45 0.58 5.70
N VAL A 58 -9.34 1.51 6.05
CA VAL A 58 -10.57 1.24 6.80
C VAL A 58 -11.76 1.62 5.92
N LYS A 59 -12.58 0.63 5.55
CA LYS A 59 -13.82 0.78 4.79
C LYS A 59 -15.01 0.42 5.68
N TYR A 60 -16.05 1.22 5.64
CA TYR A 60 -17.30 0.97 6.37
C TYR A 60 -18.46 1.67 5.65
N ASP A 61 -19.69 1.24 5.93
CA ASP A 61 -20.87 1.84 5.32
C ASP A 61 -21.35 3.06 6.13
N ARG A 62 -22.40 2.88 6.94
CA ARG A 62 -23.08 3.98 7.63
C ARG A 62 -22.42 4.42 8.93
N PHE A 63 -21.70 3.52 9.60
CA PHE A 63 -21.07 3.81 10.88
C PHE A 63 -19.84 2.94 11.12
N LEU A 64 -18.96 3.45 11.97
CA LEU A 64 -17.80 2.73 12.51
C LEU A 64 -18.05 2.50 14.02
N PRO A 65 -18.10 1.25 14.49
CA PRO A 65 -18.24 0.92 15.91
C PRO A 65 -17.17 1.61 16.77
N ASP A 66 -17.55 2.08 17.97
CA ASP A 66 -16.68 2.94 18.77
C ASP A 66 -15.42 2.25 19.30
N PHE A 67 -15.47 0.94 19.55
CA PHE A 67 -14.27 0.19 19.93
C PHE A 67 -13.25 0.15 18.78
N ILE A 68 -13.71 0.03 17.52
CA ILE A 68 -12.83 0.08 16.34
C ILE A 68 -12.31 1.51 16.16
N ARG A 69 -13.20 2.51 16.26
CA ARG A 69 -12.83 3.93 16.20
C ARG A 69 -11.75 4.29 17.22
N SER A 70 -11.86 3.76 18.43
CA SER A 70 -10.87 3.97 19.49
C SER A 70 -9.55 3.26 19.18
N ALA A 71 -9.61 2.02 18.68
CA ALA A 71 -8.43 1.25 18.31
C ALA A 71 -7.61 1.89 17.17
N ILE A 72 -8.27 2.45 16.15
CA ILE A 72 -7.58 3.10 15.01
C ILE A 72 -7.03 4.50 15.35
N ARG A 73 -7.45 5.11 16.46
CA ARG A 73 -6.96 6.42 16.93
C ARG A 73 -5.65 6.31 17.72
N TYR A 74 -4.94 5.19 17.62
CA TYR A 74 -3.67 4.99 18.28
C TYR A 74 -2.64 6.07 17.89
N PRO A 75 -1.86 6.62 18.84
CA PRO A 75 -0.84 7.62 18.55
C PRO A 75 0.13 7.13 17.46
N GLY A 76 0.34 7.95 16.42
CA GLY A 76 1.19 7.60 15.27
C GLY A 76 0.43 7.09 14.05
N LEU A 77 -0.87 6.80 14.16
CA LEU A 77 -1.73 6.57 12.99
C LEU A 77 -2.30 7.91 12.51
N SER A 78 -1.69 8.47 11.48
CA SER A 78 -2.18 9.67 10.81
C SER A 78 -2.96 9.31 9.54
N PRO A 79 -4.17 9.86 9.34
CA PRO A 79 -4.90 9.66 8.09
C PRO A 79 -4.20 10.40 6.96
N PHE A 80 -3.97 9.69 5.85
CA PHE A 80 -3.35 10.24 4.65
C PHE A 80 -4.11 9.82 3.39
N ALA A 81 -4.09 10.68 2.38
CA ALA A 81 -4.45 10.28 1.02
C ALA A 81 -3.26 9.52 0.41
N VAL A 82 -3.42 8.22 0.19
CA VAL A 82 -2.36 7.36 -0.33
C VAL A 82 -2.84 6.59 -1.56
N SER A 83 -2.03 6.60 -2.62
CA SER A 83 -2.23 5.78 -3.82
C SER A 83 -1.01 4.91 -4.03
N LYS A 84 -1.20 3.58 -4.01
CA LYS A 84 -0.11 2.61 -4.24
C LYS A 84 0.58 2.84 -5.58
N TYR A 85 -0.20 3.16 -6.61
CA TYR A 85 0.33 3.46 -7.94
C TYR A 85 1.25 4.69 -7.91
N VAL A 86 0.81 5.79 -7.28
CA VAL A 86 1.60 7.02 -7.20
C VAL A 86 2.90 6.79 -6.41
N GLN A 87 2.83 6.06 -5.31
CA GLN A 87 4.01 5.74 -4.50
C GLN A 87 5.02 4.88 -5.29
N CYS A 88 4.55 3.80 -5.92
CA CYS A 88 5.40 2.95 -6.75
C CYS A 88 6.01 3.71 -7.93
N ALA A 89 5.21 4.52 -8.63
CA ALA A 89 5.67 5.32 -9.77
C ALA A 89 6.68 6.41 -9.36
N GLY A 90 6.55 6.94 -8.14
CA GLY A 90 7.50 7.89 -7.56
C GLY A 90 8.86 7.25 -7.24
N ILE A 91 8.88 5.98 -6.83
CA ILE A 91 10.12 5.22 -6.61
C ILE A 91 10.81 4.90 -7.92
N CYS A 92 10.08 4.38 -8.93
CA CYS A 92 10.66 4.08 -10.24
C CYS A 92 11.28 5.32 -10.91
N ARG A 93 10.66 6.50 -10.75
CA ARG A 93 11.23 7.77 -11.24
C ARG A 93 12.50 8.17 -10.48
N ARG A 94 12.48 8.13 -9.15
CA ARG A 94 13.66 8.51 -8.35
C ARG A 94 14.89 7.62 -8.59
N GLN A 95 14.71 6.41 -9.11
CA GLN A 95 15.80 5.48 -9.41
C GLN A 95 16.13 5.35 -10.91
N SER A 96 15.44 6.08 -11.79
CA SER A 96 15.98 6.29 -13.13
C SER A 96 17.18 7.23 -13.03
N TRP A 97 18.33 6.78 -13.52
CA TRP A 97 19.65 7.41 -13.55
C TRP A 97 19.72 8.86 -14.08
N GLU A 98 18.59 9.43 -14.50
CA GLU A 98 18.46 10.80 -15.03
C GLU A 98 18.46 11.87 -13.92
N ASP A 99 18.17 11.52 -12.66
CA ASP A 99 18.08 12.47 -11.54
C ASP A 99 19.38 12.58 -10.70
N GLN A 100 20.49 11.98 -11.14
CA GLN A 100 21.80 12.01 -10.43
C GLN A 100 22.86 12.92 -11.08
N VAL A 101 22.46 13.84 -11.99
CA VAL A 101 23.37 14.82 -12.63
C VAL A 101 22.97 16.24 -12.28
#